data_AF-V2YCC5-F1
#
_entry.id   AF-V2YCC5-F1
#
_cell.length_a   1.000
_cell.length_b   1.000
_cell.length_c   1.000
_cell.angle_alpha   90.00
_cell.angle_beta   90.00
_cell.angle_gamma   90.00
#
_symmetry.space_group_name_H-M   'P 1'
#
loop_
_entity.id
_entity.type
_entity.pdbx_description
1 polymer ?
#
loop_
_entity_poly.entity_id
_entity_poly.type
_entity_poly.pdbx_seq_one_letter_code
_entity_poly.pdbx_strand_id
1 'polypeptide(L)'
;MSTISAAGSGGYYPVQPTAPAQDDGLSAALREERERQPDLAEMMKDAREQIEQRKEQFKLPKNSRRYGDAAIMACSRLARARSLGEVDAASGYARRQIAQLRAAKRSDSDNADRIQAVINQLQKTVNRAGRKRRELSQERLEEKRQARLAREKRDREAKRLRHQLRNRQAMRILRESGYAREAAVDNRVQDQLQASRMELRQQLTGLTEQTQSTVDAAIQQYASAAAEPAPAPEINVEA
;
A
#
# COMPACT_ATOMS: atom_id res chain seq x y z
N MET A 1 -19.81 5.96 69.66
CA MET A 1 -18.65 6.85 69.66
C MET A 1 -19.14 8.21 69.17
N SER A 2 -19.63 9.00 70.13
CA SER A 2 -18.89 10.11 70.75
C SER A 2 -19.03 11.36 69.87
N THR A 3 -20.01 12.25 70.13
CA THR A 3 -19.93 13.39 71.08
C THR A 3 -18.75 14.31 70.77
N ILE A 4 -18.97 15.60 70.55
CA ILE A 4 -18.72 16.75 71.47
C ILE A 4 -19.00 17.98 70.56
N SER A 5 -19.90 18.95 70.77
CA SER A 5 -20.25 19.86 71.89
C SER A 5 -19.10 20.65 72.53
N ALA A 6 -18.97 21.92 72.18
CA ALA A 6 -18.45 22.97 73.08
C ALA A 6 -19.06 24.32 72.62
N ALA A 7 -19.96 25.00 73.33
CA ALA A 7 -19.99 25.51 74.72
C ALA A 7 -19.26 26.84 74.90
N GLY A 8 -20.00 27.83 75.46
CA GLY A 8 -19.56 29.15 75.90
C GLY A 8 -20.71 30.16 75.79
N SER A 9 -21.71 30.19 76.68
CA SER A 9 -21.76 30.72 78.06
C SER A 9 -21.74 32.26 78.16
N GLY A 10 -22.81 32.84 78.69
CA GLY A 10 -22.82 34.19 79.27
C GLY A 10 -24.20 34.87 79.27
N GLY A 11 -24.94 34.78 80.40
CA GLY A 11 -26.11 35.63 80.70
C GLY A 11 -25.71 37.11 80.91
N TYR A 12 -26.59 38.11 80.93
CA TYR A 12 -27.72 38.31 81.86
C TYR A 12 -28.69 39.40 81.31
N TYR A 13 -30.00 39.15 81.49
CA TYR A 13 -31.27 39.93 81.49
C TYR A 13 -31.33 41.48 81.29
N PRO A 14 -32.50 42.14 81.10
CA PRO A 14 -33.90 41.64 81.10
C PRO A 14 -34.88 42.20 80.02
N VAL A 15 -35.94 41.40 79.76
CA VAL A 15 -37.39 41.68 79.78
C VAL A 15 -37.90 43.06 79.29
N GLN A 16 -38.57 43.02 78.12
CA GLN A 16 -39.90 43.55 77.73
C GLN A 16 -40.40 44.90 78.32
N PRO A 17 -41.19 45.72 77.58
CA PRO A 17 -42.32 45.20 76.81
C PRO A 17 -42.76 46.00 75.55
N THR A 18 -43.80 45.44 74.90
CA THR A 18 -44.87 46.11 74.14
C THR A 18 -44.56 46.81 72.82
N ALA A 19 -45.03 46.24 71.71
CA ALA A 19 -46.32 46.62 71.09
C ALA A 19 -46.44 45.96 69.70
N PRO A 20 -47.59 45.32 69.37
CA PRO A 20 -47.85 44.80 68.04
C PRO A 20 -48.54 45.89 67.20
N ALA A 21 -47.94 46.25 66.06
CA ALA A 21 -48.68 47.00 65.03
C ALA A 21 -48.02 46.87 63.65
N GLN A 22 -48.78 46.28 62.73
CA GLN A 22 -48.80 46.54 61.28
C GLN A 22 -47.88 45.68 60.39
N ASP A 23 -48.23 44.40 60.31
CA ASP A 23 -47.97 43.46 59.19
C ASP A 23 -48.79 43.77 57.91
N ASP A 24 -49.54 44.88 57.89
CA ASP A 24 -50.53 45.18 56.85
C ASP A 24 -49.91 45.67 55.53
N GLY A 25 -48.68 46.19 55.55
CA GLY A 25 -48.00 46.68 54.34
C GLY A 25 -47.38 45.57 53.48
N LEU A 26 -46.77 44.56 54.12
CA LEU A 26 -46.12 43.44 53.41
C LEU A 26 -47.14 42.42 52.89
N SER A 27 -48.22 42.20 53.65
CA SER A 27 -49.31 41.31 53.26
C SER A 27 -50.18 41.89 52.14
N ALA A 28 -50.41 43.21 52.12
CA ALA A 28 -51.10 43.89 51.02
C ALA A 28 -50.25 43.89 49.72
N ALA A 29 -48.94 44.16 49.82
CA ALA A 29 -48.03 44.13 48.68
C ALA A 29 -47.95 42.74 48.01
N LEU A 30 -47.90 41.66 48.82
CA LEU A 30 -47.92 40.29 48.30
C LEU A 30 -49.30 39.88 47.71
N ARG A 31 -50.40 40.48 48.18
CA ARG A 31 -51.75 40.26 47.63
C ARG A 31 -51.93 40.96 46.28
N GLU A 32 -51.45 42.20 46.16
CA GLU A 32 -51.40 42.93 44.89
C GLU A 32 -50.49 42.23 43.85
N GLU A 33 -49.35 41.66 44.28
CA GLU A 33 -48.51 40.88 43.36
C GLU A 33 -49.17 39.58 42.91
N ARG A 34 -49.95 38.93 43.78
CA ARG A 34 -50.69 37.70 43.45
C ARG A 34 -51.91 37.96 42.56
N GLU A 35 -52.54 39.13 42.66
CA GLU A 35 -53.64 39.56 41.79
C GLU A 35 -53.13 40.08 40.43
N ARG A 36 -51.86 40.49 40.32
CA ARG A 36 -51.19 40.85 39.06
C ARG A 36 -50.63 39.69 38.27
N GLN A 37 -50.38 38.54 38.91
CA GLN A 37 -49.86 37.36 38.21
C GLN A 37 -51.04 36.54 37.64
N PRO A 38 -51.07 36.28 36.32
CA PRO A 38 -52.11 35.44 35.73
C PRO A 38 -52.04 34.05 36.36
N ASP A 39 -53.22 33.49 36.69
CA ASP A 39 -53.32 32.18 37.34
C ASP A 39 -52.60 31.12 36.50
N LEU A 40 -51.91 30.19 37.14
CA LEU A 40 -51.12 29.14 36.46
C LEU A 40 -51.98 28.36 35.46
N ALA A 41 -53.27 28.18 35.76
CA ALA A 41 -54.23 27.54 34.88
C ALA A 41 -54.50 28.37 33.60
N GLU A 42 -54.55 29.70 33.70
CA GLU A 42 -54.70 30.59 32.54
C GLU A 42 -53.42 30.62 31.72
N MET A 43 -52.25 30.73 32.37
CA MET A 43 -50.96 30.67 31.68
C MET A 43 -50.75 29.34 30.95
N MET A 44 -51.25 28.23 31.50
CA MET A 44 -51.23 26.93 30.82
C MET A 44 -52.22 26.85 29.66
N LYS A 45 -53.38 27.51 29.74
CA LYS A 45 -54.33 27.61 28.61
C LYS A 45 -53.74 28.46 27.49
N ASP A 46 -53.19 29.62 27.81
CA ASP A 46 -52.52 30.50 26.85
C ASP A 46 -51.31 29.80 26.21
N ALA A 47 -50.51 29.06 27.00
CA ALA A 47 -49.41 28.28 26.45
C ALA A 47 -49.91 27.18 25.49
N ARG A 48 -51.03 26.50 25.81
CA ARG A 48 -51.65 25.51 24.93
C ARG A 48 -52.20 26.15 23.67
N GLU A 49 -52.87 27.28 23.77
CA GLU A 49 -53.41 28.03 22.63
C GLU A 49 -52.29 28.58 21.75
N GLN A 50 -51.19 29.08 22.32
CA GLN A 50 -50.03 29.50 21.54
C GLN A 50 -49.32 28.31 20.87
N ILE A 51 -49.29 27.13 21.50
CA ILE A 51 -48.80 25.91 20.86
C ILE A 51 -49.72 25.51 19.71
N GLU A 52 -51.04 25.60 19.86
CA GLU A 52 -51.99 25.29 18.79
C GLU A 52 -51.93 26.31 17.66
N GLN A 53 -51.89 27.60 17.96
CA GLN A 53 -51.73 28.67 16.97
C GLN A 53 -50.40 28.53 16.22
N ARG A 54 -49.30 28.22 16.91
CA ARG A 54 -48.03 27.89 16.26
C ARG A 54 -48.17 26.63 15.41
N LYS A 55 -48.83 25.58 15.90
CA LYS A 55 -49.09 24.38 15.09
C LYS A 55 -49.89 24.72 13.83
N GLU A 56 -50.95 25.53 13.91
CA GLU A 56 -51.73 26.01 12.75
C GLU A 56 -50.87 26.85 11.79
N GLN A 57 -50.04 27.77 12.30
CA GLN A 57 -49.11 28.56 11.50
C GLN A 57 -48.05 27.71 10.79
N PHE A 58 -47.64 26.58 11.41
CA PHE A 58 -46.71 25.61 10.84
C PHE A 58 -47.39 24.41 10.16
N LYS A 59 -48.73 24.39 10.05
CA LYS A 59 -49.44 23.45 9.19
C LYS A 59 -49.17 23.84 7.75
N LEU A 60 -48.05 23.36 7.23
CA LEU A 60 -47.83 23.26 5.79
C LEU A 60 -49.05 22.57 5.19
N PRO A 61 -49.66 23.11 4.12
CA PRO A 61 -50.78 22.46 3.46
C PRO A 61 -50.35 21.02 3.17
N LYS A 62 -51.08 20.05 3.74
CA LYS A 62 -50.76 18.61 3.66
C LYS A 62 -50.59 18.10 2.22
N ASN A 63 -50.97 18.91 1.24
CA ASN A 63 -50.86 18.68 -0.19
C ASN A 63 -50.28 19.87 -1.00
N SER A 64 -49.32 20.69 -0.50
CA SER A 64 -48.45 21.39 -1.46
C SER A 64 -47.50 20.36 -2.06
N ARG A 65 -48.03 19.52 -2.95
CA ARG A 65 -47.29 18.44 -3.61
C ARG A 65 -46.14 19.09 -4.37
N ARG A 66 -44.95 19.11 -3.76
CA ARG A 66 -43.71 19.60 -4.38
C ARG A 66 -43.27 18.61 -5.45
N TYR A 67 -44.01 18.58 -6.56
CA TYR A 67 -43.72 17.70 -7.69
C TYR A 67 -42.29 17.90 -8.20
N GLY A 68 -41.74 19.12 -8.09
CA GLY A 68 -40.37 19.45 -8.48
C GLY A 68 -39.26 18.75 -7.70
N ASP A 69 -39.48 18.38 -6.44
CA ASP A 69 -38.43 17.80 -5.59
C ASP A 69 -37.96 16.44 -6.13
N ALA A 70 -38.88 15.69 -6.75
CA ALA A 70 -38.56 14.40 -7.39
C ALA A 70 -37.52 14.54 -8.51
N ALA A 71 -37.65 15.59 -9.33
CA ALA A 71 -36.69 15.86 -10.41
C ALA A 71 -35.33 16.30 -9.87
N ILE A 72 -35.31 17.19 -8.88
CA ILE A 72 -34.06 17.67 -8.24
C ILE A 72 -33.32 16.49 -7.61
N MET A 73 -34.03 15.61 -6.89
CA MET A 73 -33.43 14.44 -6.26
C MET A 73 -32.88 13.45 -7.28
N ALA A 74 -33.60 13.18 -8.37
CA ALA A 74 -33.12 12.31 -9.45
C ALA A 74 -31.86 12.89 -10.14
N CYS A 75 -31.87 14.19 -10.47
CA CYS A 75 -30.71 14.91 -11.00
C CYS A 75 -29.50 14.81 -10.06
N SER A 76 -29.71 15.04 -8.76
CA SER A 76 -28.66 15.04 -7.74
C SER A 76 -28.06 13.66 -7.52
N ARG A 77 -28.88 12.60 -7.56
CA ARG A 77 -28.41 11.21 -7.49
C ARG A 77 -27.57 10.87 -8.72
N LEU A 78 -28.04 11.24 -9.91
CA LEU A 78 -27.31 10.97 -11.15
C LEU A 78 -26.00 11.75 -11.23
N ALA A 79 -25.97 13.00 -10.76
CA ALA A 79 -24.75 13.82 -10.73
C ALA A 79 -23.67 13.15 -9.87
N ARG A 80 -24.04 12.67 -8.68
CA ARG A 80 -23.14 12.00 -7.74
C ARG A 80 -22.70 10.60 -8.17
N ALA A 81 -23.48 9.92 -8.99
CA ALA A 81 -23.19 8.55 -9.41
C ALA A 81 -21.80 8.40 -10.07
N ARG A 82 -20.95 7.51 -9.56
CA ARG A 82 -19.62 7.17 -10.12
C ARG A 82 -19.55 5.77 -10.70
N SER A 83 -20.44 4.88 -10.26
CA SER A 83 -20.50 3.51 -10.74
C SER A 83 -21.70 3.26 -11.67
N LEU A 84 -21.61 2.22 -12.51
CA LEU A 84 -22.75 1.79 -13.35
C LEU A 84 -23.99 1.48 -12.49
N GLY A 85 -23.80 0.81 -11.34
CA GLY A 85 -24.89 0.48 -10.42
C GLY A 85 -25.57 1.72 -9.83
N GLU A 86 -24.82 2.77 -9.48
CA GLU A 86 -25.40 4.04 -9.01
C GLU A 86 -26.16 4.78 -10.12
N VAL A 87 -25.66 4.74 -11.36
CA VAL A 87 -26.35 5.32 -12.52
C VAL A 87 -27.66 4.58 -12.76
N ASP A 88 -27.67 3.25 -12.67
CA ASP A 88 -28.86 2.43 -12.82
C ASP A 88 -29.87 2.69 -11.67
N ALA A 89 -29.39 2.80 -10.43
CA ALA A 89 -30.24 3.15 -9.28
C ALA A 89 -30.89 4.54 -9.43
N ALA A 90 -30.13 5.54 -9.89
CA ALA A 90 -30.64 6.89 -10.16
C ALA A 90 -31.68 6.89 -11.30
N SER A 91 -31.40 6.17 -12.38
CA SER A 91 -32.33 6.04 -13.52
C SER A 91 -33.60 5.28 -13.13
N GLY A 92 -33.49 4.24 -12.30
CA GLY A 92 -34.61 3.47 -11.78
C GLY A 92 -35.51 4.29 -10.86
N TYR A 93 -34.90 5.13 -10.00
CA TYR A 93 -35.65 6.10 -9.20
C TYR A 93 -36.43 7.08 -10.10
N ALA A 94 -35.79 7.67 -11.11
CA ALA A 94 -36.45 8.58 -12.04
C ALA A 94 -37.63 7.92 -12.77
N ARG A 95 -37.48 6.68 -13.24
CA ARG A 95 -38.56 5.92 -13.90
C ARG A 95 -39.75 5.66 -12.97
N ARG A 96 -39.50 5.34 -11.70
CA ARG A 96 -40.57 5.17 -10.69
C ARG A 96 -41.31 6.48 -10.43
N GLN A 97 -40.59 7.59 -10.30
CA GLN A 97 -41.21 8.91 -10.14
C GLN A 97 -42.04 9.30 -11.37
N ILE A 98 -41.59 9.00 -12.60
CA ILE A 98 -42.39 9.22 -13.81
C ILE A 98 -43.72 8.46 -13.75
N ALA A 99 -43.72 7.20 -13.33
CA ALA A 99 -44.94 6.40 -13.22
C ALA A 99 -45.92 7.01 -12.19
N GLN A 100 -45.43 7.41 -11.02
CA GLN A 100 -46.23 8.07 -9.98
C GLN A 100 -46.82 9.40 -10.46
N LEU A 101 -46.01 10.22 -11.14
CA LEU A 101 -46.45 11.51 -11.68
C LEU A 101 -47.46 11.35 -12.81
N ARG A 102 -47.34 10.31 -13.65
CA ARG A 102 -48.35 9.99 -14.68
C ARG A 102 -49.70 9.64 -14.06
N ALA A 103 -49.70 8.91 -12.94
CA ALA A 103 -50.93 8.63 -12.20
C ALA A 103 -51.50 9.91 -11.58
N ALA A 104 -50.66 10.73 -10.92
CA ALA A 104 -51.07 12.00 -10.33
C ALA A 104 -51.62 13.00 -11.36
N LYS A 105 -51.04 13.05 -12.57
CA LYS A 105 -51.53 13.92 -13.65
C LYS A 105 -52.98 13.59 -14.07
N ARG A 106 -53.41 12.34 -13.93
CA ARG A 106 -54.78 11.91 -14.27
C ARG A 106 -55.79 12.29 -13.19
N SER A 107 -55.35 12.42 -11.94
CA SER A 107 -56.22 12.74 -10.80
C SER A 107 -56.15 14.20 -10.35
N ASP A 108 -55.14 14.95 -10.76
CA ASP A 108 -54.88 16.34 -10.36
C ASP A 108 -54.76 17.21 -11.62
N SER A 109 -55.91 17.64 -12.16
CA SER A 109 -56.02 18.46 -13.38
C SER A 109 -55.37 19.83 -13.21
N ASP A 110 -55.49 20.43 -12.04
CA ASP A 110 -55.06 21.80 -11.76
C ASP A 110 -53.53 21.92 -11.79
N ASN A 111 -52.82 20.84 -11.49
CA ASN A 111 -51.35 20.77 -11.54
C ASN A 111 -50.81 20.01 -12.76
N ALA A 112 -51.65 19.67 -13.74
CA ALA A 112 -51.28 18.77 -14.84
C ALA A 112 -50.05 19.26 -15.64
N ASP A 113 -49.93 20.56 -15.87
CA ASP A 113 -48.81 21.15 -16.62
C ASP A 113 -47.50 21.11 -15.83
N ARG A 114 -47.56 21.41 -14.52
CA ARG A 114 -46.40 21.32 -13.62
C ARG A 114 -45.93 19.87 -13.51
N ILE A 115 -46.85 18.93 -13.36
CA ILE A 115 -46.54 17.50 -13.32
C ILE A 115 -45.91 17.05 -14.64
N GLN A 116 -46.43 17.51 -15.78
CA GLN A 116 -45.84 17.20 -17.09
C GLN A 116 -44.44 17.77 -17.25
N ALA A 117 -44.18 19.00 -16.79
CA ALA A 117 -42.86 19.60 -16.82
C ALA A 117 -41.85 18.77 -16.01
N VAL A 118 -42.23 18.28 -14.82
CA VAL A 118 -41.40 17.40 -14.00
C VAL A 118 -41.17 16.04 -14.68
N ILE A 119 -42.19 15.46 -15.32
CA ILE A 119 -42.03 14.23 -16.12
C ILE A 119 -40.99 14.45 -17.22
N ASN A 120 -41.05 15.58 -17.93
CA ASN A 120 -40.09 15.91 -19.00
C ASN A 120 -38.66 16.05 -18.43
N GLN A 121 -38.49 16.67 -17.25
CA GLN A 121 -37.20 16.75 -16.57
C GLN A 121 -36.67 15.37 -16.17
N LEU A 122 -37.53 14.50 -15.63
CA LEU A 122 -37.15 13.14 -15.27
C LEU A 122 -36.78 12.30 -16.51
N GLN A 123 -37.49 12.46 -17.63
CA GLN A 123 -37.11 11.82 -18.89
C GLN A 123 -35.73 12.28 -19.38
N LYS A 124 -35.42 13.58 -19.29
CA LYS A 124 -34.08 14.11 -19.57
C LYS A 124 -33.03 13.48 -18.66
N THR A 125 -33.31 13.30 -17.37
CA THR A 125 -32.37 12.59 -16.47
C THR A 125 -32.15 11.13 -16.85
N VAL A 126 -33.18 10.40 -17.27
CA VAL A 126 -33.03 9.01 -17.73
C VAL A 126 -32.16 8.94 -19.00
N ASN A 127 -32.38 9.85 -19.95
CA ASN A 127 -31.55 9.92 -21.17
C ASN A 127 -30.09 10.27 -20.85
N ARG A 128 -29.88 11.23 -19.94
CA ARG A 128 -28.54 11.58 -19.44
C ARG A 128 -27.87 10.40 -18.74
N ALA A 129 -28.62 9.62 -17.96
CA ALA A 129 -28.11 8.41 -17.31
C ALA A 129 -27.62 7.39 -18.35
N GLY A 130 -28.36 7.21 -19.46
CA GLY A 130 -27.94 6.36 -20.57
C GLY A 130 -26.62 6.79 -21.22
N ARG A 131 -26.39 8.11 -21.38
CA ARG A 131 -25.11 8.64 -21.88
C ARG A 131 -23.98 8.42 -20.88
N LYS A 132 -24.18 8.84 -19.62
CA LYS A 132 -23.20 8.67 -18.54
C LYS A 132 -22.79 7.20 -18.34
N ARG A 133 -23.71 6.26 -18.52
CA ARG A 133 -23.42 4.81 -18.47
C ARG A 133 -22.44 4.37 -19.56
N ARG A 134 -22.58 4.90 -20.79
CA ARG A 134 -21.69 4.59 -21.91
C ARG A 134 -20.31 5.19 -21.69
N GLU A 135 -20.25 6.43 -21.23
CA GLU A 135 -18.99 7.14 -20.87
C GLU A 135 -18.23 6.35 -19.80
N LEU A 136 -18.86 6.04 -18.66
CA LEU A 136 -18.24 5.23 -17.60
C LEU A 136 -17.80 3.84 -18.07
N SER A 137 -18.52 3.24 -19.04
CA SER A 137 -18.13 1.95 -19.61
C SER A 137 -16.90 2.07 -20.52
N GLN A 138 -16.80 3.17 -21.29
CA GLN A 138 -15.65 3.45 -22.14
C GLN A 138 -14.42 3.75 -21.30
N GLU A 139 -14.54 4.61 -20.29
CA GLU A 139 -13.48 4.93 -19.32
C GLU A 139 -12.88 3.65 -18.71
N ARG A 140 -13.73 2.72 -18.24
CA ARG A 140 -13.27 1.43 -17.68
C ARG A 140 -12.52 0.55 -18.69
N LEU A 141 -12.89 0.60 -19.97
CA LEU A 141 -12.18 -0.15 -21.01
C LEU A 141 -10.83 0.50 -21.31
N GLU A 142 -10.76 1.83 -21.32
CA GLU A 142 -9.54 2.58 -21.51
C GLU A 142 -8.57 2.40 -20.34
N GLU A 143 -9.05 2.47 -19.09
CA GLU A 143 -8.26 2.15 -17.89
C GLU A 143 -7.66 0.74 -17.96
N LYS A 144 -8.45 -0.26 -18.37
CA LYS A 144 -7.97 -1.64 -18.57
C LYS A 144 -6.90 -1.72 -19.66
N ARG A 145 -7.09 -1.01 -20.78
CA ARG A 145 -6.09 -0.93 -21.86
C ARG A 145 -4.80 -0.26 -21.39
N GLN A 146 -4.90 0.85 -20.67
CA GLN A 146 -3.76 1.56 -20.09
C GLN A 146 -3.00 0.66 -19.10
N ALA A 147 -3.70 -0.04 -18.21
CA ALA A 147 -3.09 -0.98 -17.27
C ALA A 147 -2.36 -2.12 -17.98
N ARG A 148 -2.94 -2.66 -19.07
CA ARG A 148 -2.30 -3.70 -19.89
C ARG A 148 -1.04 -3.19 -20.57
N LEU A 149 -1.09 -2.01 -21.20
CA LEU A 149 0.07 -1.39 -21.84
C LEU A 149 1.18 -1.09 -20.84
N ALA A 150 0.84 -0.62 -19.63
CA ALA A 150 1.81 -0.38 -18.57
C ALA A 150 2.50 -1.66 -18.11
N ARG A 151 1.74 -2.77 -17.93
CA ARG A 151 2.31 -4.09 -17.62
C ARG A 151 3.23 -4.58 -18.73
N GLU A 152 2.79 -4.49 -19.98
CA GLU A 152 3.58 -4.93 -21.12
C GLU A 152 4.89 -4.15 -21.28
N LYS A 153 4.88 -2.82 -21.05
CA LYS A 153 6.11 -2.00 -21.04
C LYS A 153 7.09 -2.50 -19.98
N ARG A 154 6.61 -2.73 -18.75
CA ARG A 154 7.43 -3.28 -17.65
C ARG A 154 8.00 -4.65 -18.01
N ASP A 155 7.21 -5.53 -18.62
CA ASP A 155 7.67 -6.86 -19.04
C ASP A 155 8.73 -6.78 -20.14
N ARG A 156 8.57 -5.87 -21.11
CA ARG A 156 9.57 -5.62 -22.17
C ARG A 156 10.89 -5.12 -21.58
N GLU A 157 10.84 -4.18 -20.65
CA GLU A 157 12.02 -3.67 -19.93
C GLU A 157 12.69 -4.77 -19.10
N ALA A 158 11.91 -5.55 -18.36
CA ALA A 158 12.42 -6.68 -17.58
C ALA A 158 13.10 -7.74 -18.46
N LYS A 159 12.53 -8.07 -19.63
CA LYS A 159 13.14 -8.97 -20.61
C LYS A 159 14.45 -8.43 -21.15
N ARG A 160 14.51 -7.13 -21.48
CA ARG A 160 15.75 -6.46 -21.94
C ARG A 160 16.85 -6.56 -20.88
N LEU A 161 16.55 -6.21 -19.63
CA LEU A 161 17.50 -6.30 -18.53
C LEU A 161 17.98 -7.73 -18.28
N ARG A 162 17.07 -8.72 -18.30
CA ARG A 162 17.43 -10.14 -18.19
C ARG A 162 18.38 -10.59 -19.29
N HIS A 163 18.13 -10.18 -20.53
CA HIS A 163 19.00 -10.52 -21.66
C HIS A 163 20.38 -9.87 -21.51
N GLN A 164 20.46 -8.59 -21.15
CA GLN A 164 21.72 -7.91 -20.88
C GLN A 164 22.52 -8.58 -19.76
N LEU A 165 21.86 -9.00 -18.68
CA LEU A 165 22.48 -9.71 -17.57
C LEU A 165 23.04 -11.06 -18.01
N ARG A 166 22.25 -11.84 -18.78
CA ARG A 166 22.70 -13.12 -19.35
C ARG A 166 23.91 -12.93 -20.27
N ASN A 167 23.91 -11.92 -21.13
CA ASN A 167 25.04 -11.65 -22.02
C ASN A 167 26.30 -11.30 -21.22
N ARG A 168 26.18 -10.45 -20.17
CA ARG A 168 27.31 -10.14 -19.27
C ARG A 168 27.83 -11.38 -18.55
N GLN A 169 26.94 -12.24 -18.06
CA GLN A 169 27.30 -13.49 -17.40
C GLN A 169 27.98 -14.47 -18.37
N ALA A 170 27.46 -14.64 -19.59
CA ALA A 170 28.05 -15.49 -20.61
C ALA A 170 29.45 -15.00 -21.00
N MET A 171 29.62 -13.68 -21.20
CA MET A 171 30.94 -13.08 -21.48
C MET A 171 31.90 -13.21 -20.29
N ARG A 172 31.40 -13.23 -19.04
CA ARG A 172 32.22 -13.52 -17.87
C ARG A 172 32.68 -14.97 -17.86
N ILE A 173 31.77 -15.93 -18.03
CA ILE A 173 32.07 -17.36 -18.06
C ILE A 173 33.09 -17.66 -19.18
N LEU A 174 32.91 -17.06 -20.37
CA LEU A 174 33.86 -17.23 -21.47
C LEU A 174 35.27 -16.77 -21.08
N ARG A 175 35.40 -15.57 -20.48
CA ARG A 175 36.68 -15.04 -20.01
C ARG A 175 37.32 -15.92 -18.94
N GLU A 176 36.55 -16.30 -17.91
CA GLU A 176 37.02 -17.17 -16.82
C GLU A 176 37.45 -18.54 -17.36
N SER A 177 36.69 -19.13 -18.28
CA SER A 177 37.05 -20.38 -18.96
C SER A 177 38.29 -20.24 -19.86
N GLY A 178 38.59 -19.03 -20.33
CA GLY A 178 39.79 -18.71 -21.08
C GLY A 178 41.02 -18.80 -20.18
N TYR A 179 41.01 -18.09 -19.05
CA TYR A 179 42.11 -18.13 -18.07
C TYR A 179 42.38 -19.55 -17.54
N ALA A 180 41.34 -20.33 -17.26
CA ALA A 180 41.51 -21.72 -16.82
C ALA A 180 42.16 -22.60 -17.90
N ARG A 181 41.83 -22.38 -19.17
CA ARG A 181 42.44 -23.11 -20.30
C ARG A 181 43.88 -22.68 -20.55
N GLU A 182 44.16 -21.39 -20.45
CA GLU A 182 45.51 -20.82 -20.58
C GLU A 182 46.45 -21.43 -19.52
N ALA A 183 46.03 -21.42 -18.25
CA ALA A 183 46.80 -22.07 -17.18
C ALA A 183 47.03 -23.57 -17.41
N ALA A 184 46.05 -24.28 -17.98
CA ALA A 184 46.20 -25.69 -18.32
C ALA A 184 47.17 -25.94 -19.48
N VAL A 185 47.21 -25.05 -20.47
CA VAL A 185 48.17 -25.11 -21.58
C VAL A 185 49.57 -24.78 -21.07
N ASP A 186 49.72 -23.74 -20.26
CA ASP A 186 51.00 -23.36 -19.67
C ASP A 186 51.61 -24.49 -18.85
N ASN A 187 50.81 -25.16 -18.01
CA ASN A 187 51.26 -26.34 -17.26
C ASN A 187 51.81 -27.43 -18.18
N ARG A 188 51.12 -27.76 -19.28
CA ARG A 188 51.59 -28.78 -20.24
C ARG A 188 52.89 -28.37 -20.91
N VAL A 189 53.05 -27.09 -21.25
CA VAL A 189 54.29 -26.57 -21.85
C VAL A 189 55.44 -26.64 -20.83
N GLN A 190 55.19 -26.27 -19.57
CA GLN A 190 56.17 -26.41 -18.50
C GLN A 190 56.57 -27.88 -18.29
N ASP A 191 55.62 -28.81 -18.30
CA ASP A 191 55.88 -30.24 -18.18
C ASP A 191 56.78 -30.75 -19.32
N GLN A 192 56.51 -30.34 -20.57
CA GLN A 192 57.34 -30.68 -21.73
C GLN A 192 58.76 -30.10 -21.62
N LEU A 193 58.88 -28.85 -21.19
CA LEU A 193 60.18 -28.21 -20.98
C LEU A 193 60.97 -28.90 -19.85
N GLN A 194 60.30 -29.31 -18.77
CA GLN A 194 60.91 -30.05 -17.69
C GLN A 194 61.37 -31.44 -18.15
N ALA A 195 60.53 -32.17 -18.89
CA ALA A 195 60.88 -33.46 -19.47
C ALA A 195 62.12 -33.35 -20.37
N SER A 196 62.16 -32.37 -21.27
CA SER A 196 63.31 -32.11 -22.16
C SER A 196 64.58 -31.76 -21.38
N ARG A 197 64.48 -30.91 -20.34
CA ARG A 197 65.63 -30.59 -19.46
C ARG A 197 66.16 -31.82 -18.73
N MET A 198 65.29 -32.72 -18.28
CA MET A 198 65.68 -33.96 -17.61
C MET A 198 66.34 -34.94 -18.58
N GLU A 199 65.83 -35.07 -19.80
CA GLU A 199 66.44 -35.90 -20.84
C GLU A 199 67.85 -35.39 -21.20
N LEU A 200 68.03 -34.09 -21.40
CA LEU A 200 69.35 -33.50 -21.65
C LEU A 200 70.33 -33.72 -20.50
N ARG A 201 69.86 -33.64 -19.24
CA ARG A 201 70.69 -33.97 -18.08
C ARG A 201 71.10 -35.45 -18.07
N GLN A 202 70.17 -36.36 -18.38
CA GLN A 202 70.46 -37.79 -18.47
C GLN A 202 71.47 -38.10 -19.59
N GLN A 203 71.36 -37.43 -20.74
CA GLN A 203 72.33 -37.52 -21.82
C GLN A 203 73.72 -37.04 -21.37
N LEU A 204 73.80 -35.90 -20.66
CA LEU A 204 75.07 -35.39 -20.13
C LEU A 204 75.71 -36.31 -19.09
N THR A 205 74.92 -36.87 -18.16
CA THR A 205 75.44 -37.84 -17.19
C THR A 205 75.93 -39.10 -17.90
N GLY A 206 75.18 -39.62 -18.87
CA GLY A 206 75.59 -40.78 -19.67
C GLY A 206 76.88 -40.53 -20.46
N LEU A 207 77.05 -39.34 -21.07
CA LEU A 207 78.29 -38.95 -21.74
C LEU A 207 79.46 -38.84 -20.75
N THR A 208 79.21 -38.31 -19.55
CA THR A 208 80.23 -38.19 -18.50
C THR A 208 80.69 -39.57 -18.03
N GLU A 209 79.77 -40.50 -17.79
CA GLU A 209 80.04 -41.90 -17.41
C GLU A 209 80.79 -42.66 -18.53
N GLN A 210 80.37 -42.49 -19.80
CA GLN A 210 81.09 -43.05 -20.95
C GLN A 210 82.51 -42.48 -21.07
N THR A 211 82.69 -41.19 -20.81
CA THR A 211 84.03 -40.56 -20.85
C THR A 211 84.90 -41.04 -19.69
N GLN A 212 84.35 -41.18 -18.48
CA GLN A 212 85.07 -41.72 -17.32
C GLN A 212 85.49 -43.17 -17.54
N SER A 213 84.58 -44.03 -18.01
CA SER A 213 84.89 -45.43 -18.30
C SER A 213 85.94 -45.61 -19.40
N THR A 214 85.93 -44.78 -20.45
CA THR A 214 86.98 -44.83 -21.49
C THR A 214 88.34 -44.37 -20.97
N VAL A 215 88.38 -43.33 -20.12
CA VAL A 215 89.61 -42.89 -19.44
C VAL A 215 90.13 -43.98 -18.50
N ASP A 216 89.28 -44.58 -17.67
CA ASP A 216 89.66 -45.67 -16.76
C ASP A 216 90.18 -46.90 -17.53
N ALA A 217 89.54 -47.26 -18.64
CA ALA A 217 90.02 -48.32 -19.52
C ALA A 217 91.38 -47.99 -20.16
N ALA A 218 91.60 -46.75 -20.59
CA ALA A 218 92.89 -46.31 -21.11
C ALA A 218 93.99 -46.33 -20.04
N ILE A 219 93.67 -45.93 -18.80
CA ILE A 219 94.59 -46.02 -17.65
C ILE A 219 94.96 -47.49 -17.38
N GLN A 220 93.98 -48.40 -17.39
CA GLN A 220 94.23 -49.83 -17.21
C GLN A 220 95.09 -50.42 -18.34
N GLN A 221 94.84 -50.04 -19.59
CA GLN A 221 95.65 -50.46 -20.73
C GLN A 221 97.10 -49.95 -20.60
N TYR A 222 97.29 -48.69 -20.23
CA TYR A 222 98.62 -48.13 -19.99
C TYR A 222 99.33 -48.82 -18.82
N ALA A 223 98.63 -49.07 -17.72
CA ALA A 223 99.17 -49.82 -16.58
C ALA A 223 99.56 -51.26 -16.96
N SER A 224 98.77 -51.93 -17.81
CA SER A 224 99.09 -53.26 -18.32
C SER A 224 100.23 -53.27 -19.35
N ALA A 225 100.43 -52.19 -20.10
CA ALA A 225 101.56 -52.02 -21.02
C ALA A 225 102.87 -51.61 -20.31
N ALA A 226 102.75 -50.95 -19.15
CA ALA A 226 103.88 -50.62 -18.28
C ALA A 226 104.27 -51.79 -17.34
N ALA A 227 103.47 -52.85 -17.28
CA ALA A 227 103.87 -54.11 -16.67
C ALA A 227 104.82 -54.85 -17.61
N GLU A 228 106.12 -54.85 -17.30
CA GLU A 228 107.14 -55.62 -18.02
C GLU A 228 106.75 -57.11 -18.13
N PRO A 229 107.06 -57.79 -19.25
CA PRO A 229 106.97 -59.24 -19.28
C PRO A 229 107.91 -59.81 -18.22
N ALA A 230 107.38 -60.71 -17.38
CA ALA A 230 108.17 -61.41 -16.38
C ALA A 230 109.43 -61.99 -17.03
N PRO A 231 110.63 -61.79 -16.43
CA PRO A 231 111.86 -62.33 -16.98
C PRO A 231 111.75 -63.85 -17.14
N ALA A 232 112.24 -64.34 -18.28
CA ALA A 232 112.28 -65.76 -18.62
C ALA A 232 112.98 -66.57 -17.51
N PRO A 233 112.56 -67.81 -17.24
CA PRO A 233 113.13 -68.61 -16.16
C PRO A 233 114.61 -68.90 -16.42
N GLU A 234 115.48 -68.45 -15.51
CA GLU A 234 116.89 -68.81 -15.48
C GLU A 234 117.02 -70.32 -15.18
N ILE A 235 117.50 -71.06 -16.18
CA ILE A 235 117.92 -72.45 -16.05
C ILE A 235 119.26 -72.45 -15.31
N ASN A 236 119.25 -72.77 -14.01
CA ASN A 236 120.46 -73.08 -13.27
C ASN A 236 120.90 -74.51 -13.56
N VAL A 237 122.03 -74.65 -14.24
CA VAL A 237 122.80 -75.89 -14.40
C VAL A 237 123.89 -75.87 -13.33
N GLU A 238 123.83 -76.78 -12.36
CA GLU A 238 124.96 -77.12 -11.50
C GLU A 238 125.21 -78.64 -11.54
N ALA A 239 126.42 -78.96 -12.02
CA ALA A 239 127.28 -80.14 -11.88
C ALA A 239 126.67 -81.56 -11.82
#